data_AF-W8AKY0-F1
#
_entry.id   AF-W8AKY0-F1
#
_cell.length_a   1.000
_cell.length_b   1.000
_cell.length_c   1.000
_cell.angle_alpha   90.00
_cell.angle_beta   90.00
_cell.angle_gamma   90.00
#
_symmetry.space_group_name_H-M   'P 1'
#
loop_
_entity.id
_entity.type
_entity.pdbx_description
1 polymer ?
#
loop_
_entity_poly.entity_id
_entity_poly.type
_entity_poly.pdbx_seq_one_letter_code
_entity_poly.pdbx_strand_id
1 'polypeptide(L)'
;MEWRVQLLQKTFNYTDTLSPMHLHLATKRLWTCLKKKDSDVFNILELCNQMVIISETARAISICLMWTILAEITETSSEMYCFRQFTKLLDMLNNIESETLQEEENTKIVYILVRVLSYLINVTLCDTQNEDIIKAGYRMYFKYTPAFLKKVLEWCENFKKTIDSCPKPKQIQADWGLRMMIAEHISFNIINVLQDKIDQISVPDYS
;
A
#
# COMPACT_ATOMS: atom_id res chain seq x y z
N MET A 1 -30.48 2.44 4.84
CA MET A 1 -29.23 1.80 4.38
C MET A 1 -29.32 0.27 4.37
N GLU A 2 -30.10 -0.37 5.24
CA GLU A 2 -30.16 -1.84 5.39
C GLU A 2 -30.61 -2.63 4.16
N TRP A 3 -31.56 -2.14 3.35
CA TRP A 3 -32.10 -2.92 2.23
C TRP A 3 -31.06 -3.20 1.13
N ARG A 4 -30.09 -2.30 0.93
CA ARG A 4 -28.99 -2.49 -0.03
C ARG A 4 -28.05 -3.60 0.44
N VAL A 5 -27.73 -3.62 1.74
CA VAL A 5 -26.90 -4.67 2.36
C VAL A 5 -27.61 -6.02 2.31
N GLN A 6 -28.91 -6.06 2.63
CA GLN A 6 -29.72 -7.29 2.55
C GLN A 6 -29.88 -7.82 1.13
N LEU A 7 -30.03 -6.92 0.14
CA LEU A 7 -30.07 -7.30 -1.27
C LEU A 7 -28.72 -7.90 -1.72
N LEU A 8 -27.61 -7.28 -1.31
CA LEU A 8 -26.27 -7.80 -1.62
C LEU A 8 -26.00 -9.15 -0.94
N GLN A 9 -26.37 -9.29 0.33
CA GLN A 9 -26.30 -10.54 1.10
C GLN A 9 -27.09 -11.65 0.42
N LYS A 10 -28.35 -11.41 0.05
CA LYS A 10 -29.23 -12.42 -0.56
C LYS A 10 -28.90 -12.75 -2.02
N THR A 11 -28.41 -11.76 -2.79
CA THR A 11 -28.19 -11.93 -4.24
C THR A 11 -26.79 -12.47 -4.54
N PHE A 12 -25.78 -12.08 -3.76
CA PHE A 12 -24.38 -12.42 -4.03
C PHE A 12 -23.75 -13.32 -2.96
N ASN A 13 -24.54 -13.78 -1.99
CA ASN A 13 -24.04 -14.47 -0.79
C ASN A 13 -22.95 -13.64 -0.09
N TYR A 14 -23.12 -12.31 -0.11
CA TYR A 14 -22.16 -11.38 0.45
C TYR A 14 -22.31 -11.36 1.97
N THR A 15 -21.57 -12.21 2.66
CA THR A 15 -21.41 -12.09 4.11
C THR A 15 -20.33 -11.05 4.37
N ASP A 16 -20.56 -10.11 5.30
CA ASP A 16 -19.47 -9.26 5.80
C ASP A 16 -18.56 -10.18 6.63
N THR A 17 -17.51 -10.69 6.00
CA THR A 17 -16.63 -11.69 6.59
C THR A 17 -15.19 -11.42 6.22
N LEU A 18 -14.35 -11.50 7.25
CA LEU A 18 -12.91 -11.49 7.11
C LEU A 18 -12.35 -12.88 6.82
N SER A 19 -13.13 -13.84 6.29
CA SER A 19 -12.57 -15.15 5.94
C SER A 19 -11.64 -15.04 4.72
N PRO A 20 -10.48 -15.72 4.71
CA PRO A 20 -9.45 -15.53 3.68
C PRO A 20 -9.96 -15.76 2.24
N MET A 21 -10.81 -16.76 2.05
CA MET A 21 -11.35 -17.09 0.72
C MET A 21 -12.35 -16.05 0.22
N HIS A 22 -13.14 -15.45 1.11
CA HIS A 22 -14.05 -14.36 0.72
C HIS A 22 -13.26 -13.11 0.36
N LEU A 23 -12.23 -12.75 1.13
CA LEU A 23 -11.34 -11.65 0.79
C LEU A 23 -10.64 -11.87 -0.55
N HIS A 24 -10.13 -13.09 -0.80
CA HIS A 24 -9.56 -13.45 -2.09
C HIS A 24 -10.54 -13.26 -3.23
N LEU A 25 -11.75 -13.84 -3.13
CA LEU A 25 -12.75 -13.77 -4.20
C LEU A 25 -13.25 -12.34 -4.44
N ALA A 26 -13.49 -11.57 -3.37
CA ALA A 26 -13.93 -10.19 -3.45
C ALA A 26 -12.86 -9.31 -4.10
N THR A 27 -11.61 -9.41 -3.62
CA THR A 27 -10.48 -8.66 -4.16
C THR A 27 -10.22 -9.03 -5.62
N LYS A 28 -10.20 -10.33 -5.96
CA LYS A 28 -10.02 -10.83 -7.33
C LYS A 28 -11.09 -10.28 -8.28
N ARG A 29 -12.36 -10.34 -7.87
CA ARG A 29 -13.49 -9.84 -8.68
C ARG A 29 -13.37 -8.34 -8.89
N LEU A 30 -13.10 -7.59 -7.83
CA LEU A 30 -12.95 -6.14 -7.90
C LEU A 30 -11.77 -5.76 -8.81
N TRP A 31 -10.60 -6.37 -8.60
CA TRP A 31 -9.42 -6.18 -9.43
C TRP A 31 -9.68 -6.46 -10.90
N THR A 32 -10.28 -7.62 -11.21
CA THR A 32 -10.60 -8.02 -12.57
C THR A 32 -11.56 -7.04 -13.24
N CYS A 33 -12.57 -6.56 -12.51
CA CYS A 33 -13.52 -5.58 -13.02
C CYS A 33 -12.88 -4.22 -13.30
N LEU A 34 -11.98 -3.78 -12.42
CA LEU A 34 -11.26 -2.51 -12.58
C LEU A 34 -10.32 -2.57 -13.79
N LYS A 35 -9.52 -3.64 -13.92
CA LYS A 35 -8.64 -3.87 -15.08
C LYS A 35 -9.42 -3.96 -16.39
N LYS A 36 -10.55 -4.67 -16.43
CA LYS A 36 -11.39 -4.79 -17.64
C LYS A 36 -11.94 -3.46 -18.14
N LYS A 37 -12.17 -2.52 -17.25
CA LYS A 37 -12.69 -1.19 -17.59
C LYS A 37 -11.59 -0.19 -17.97
N ASP A 38 -10.34 -0.66 -18.06
CA ASP A 38 -9.16 0.19 -18.21
C ASP A 38 -9.16 1.31 -17.15
N SER A 39 -9.60 0.94 -15.94
CA SER A 39 -9.71 1.90 -14.85
C SER A 39 -8.31 2.37 -14.48
N ASP A 40 -8.12 3.69 -14.57
CA ASP A 40 -6.87 4.30 -14.18
C ASP A 40 -6.47 3.88 -12.76
N VAL A 41 -5.22 3.49 -12.55
CA VAL A 41 -4.69 3.03 -11.26
C VAL A 41 -4.88 4.11 -10.19
N PHE A 42 -4.87 5.39 -10.57
CA PHE A 42 -5.22 6.50 -9.67
C PHE A 42 -6.64 6.38 -9.09
N ASN A 43 -7.62 5.97 -9.90
CA ASN A 43 -8.99 5.74 -9.43
C ASN A 43 -9.07 4.55 -8.48
N ILE A 44 -8.23 3.53 -8.68
CA ILE A 44 -8.14 2.38 -7.78
C ILE A 44 -7.55 2.79 -6.43
N LEU A 45 -6.49 3.60 -6.44
CA LEU A 45 -5.89 4.15 -5.22
C LEU A 45 -6.90 4.99 -4.43
N GLU A 46 -7.66 5.84 -5.12
CA GLU A 46 -8.69 6.66 -4.47
C GLU A 46 -9.82 5.80 -3.90
N LEU A 47 -10.29 4.81 -4.66
CA LEU A 47 -11.27 3.85 -4.17
C LEU A 47 -10.79 3.14 -2.89
N CYS A 48 -9.54 2.69 -2.86
CA CYS A 48 -8.96 2.05 -1.68
C CYS A 48 -8.98 2.97 -0.46
N ASN A 49 -8.62 4.25 -0.62
CA ASN A 49 -8.65 5.24 0.47
C ASN A 49 -10.07 5.43 1.02
N GLN A 50 -11.07 5.51 0.14
CA GLN A 50 -12.47 5.64 0.54
C GLN A 50 -12.99 4.36 1.23
N MET A 51 -12.54 3.18 0.78
CA MET A 51 -12.96 1.91 1.35
C MET A 51 -12.49 1.67 2.78
N VAL A 52 -11.35 2.26 3.20
CA VAL A 52 -10.80 2.11 4.57
C VAL A 52 -11.79 2.53 5.66
N ILE A 53 -12.62 3.54 5.37
CA ILE A 53 -13.55 4.14 6.35
C ILE A 53 -14.96 3.55 6.29
N ILE A 54 -15.26 2.68 5.31
CA ILE A 54 -16.62 2.16 5.07
C ILE A 54 -16.93 0.96 5.97
N SER A 55 -16.03 -0.03 6.01
CA SER A 55 -16.14 -1.22 6.86
C SER A 55 -14.81 -1.95 7.01
N GLU A 56 -14.70 -2.85 7.98
CA GLU A 56 -13.52 -3.69 8.18
C GLU A 56 -13.20 -4.57 6.96
N THR A 57 -14.21 -5.21 6.37
CA THR A 57 -14.03 -6.00 5.16
C THR A 57 -13.60 -5.13 3.98
N ALA A 58 -14.17 -3.93 3.84
CA ALA A 58 -13.73 -2.99 2.80
C ALA A 58 -12.26 -2.59 3.02
N ARG A 59 -11.85 -2.32 4.26
CA ARG A 59 -10.44 -2.07 4.60
C ARG A 59 -9.54 -3.26 4.28
N ALA A 60 -9.95 -4.48 4.65
CA ALA A 60 -9.20 -5.69 4.33
C ALA A 60 -9.03 -5.89 2.82
N ILE A 61 -10.08 -5.64 2.03
CA ILE A 61 -10.02 -5.65 0.56
C ILE A 61 -9.06 -4.57 0.05
N SER A 62 -9.12 -3.34 0.57
CA SER A 62 -8.17 -2.27 0.19
C SER A 62 -6.72 -2.65 0.45
N ILE A 63 -6.42 -3.28 1.59
CA ILE A 63 -5.07 -3.77 1.90
C ILE A 63 -4.65 -4.84 0.88
N CYS A 64 -5.53 -5.79 0.56
CA CYS A 64 -5.24 -6.82 -0.45
C CYS A 64 -5.03 -6.21 -1.85
N LEU A 65 -5.79 -5.18 -2.22
CA LEU A 65 -5.62 -4.45 -3.47
C LEU A 65 -4.28 -3.71 -3.52
N MET A 66 -3.86 -3.05 -2.43
CA MET A 66 -2.58 -2.36 -2.35
C MET A 66 -1.40 -3.31 -2.52
N TRP A 67 -1.46 -4.49 -1.88
CA TRP A 67 -0.48 -5.55 -2.12
C TRP A 67 -0.50 -6.09 -3.56
N THR A 68 -1.67 -6.11 -4.19
CA THR A 68 -1.82 -6.53 -5.60
C THR A 68 -1.18 -5.52 -6.55
N ILE A 69 -1.43 -4.23 -6.34
CA ILE A 69 -0.81 -3.15 -7.13
C ILE A 69 0.70 -3.20 -6.96
N LEU A 70 1.20 -3.36 -5.72
CA LEU A 70 2.63 -3.51 -5.48
C LEU A 70 3.20 -4.70 -6.25
N ALA A 71 2.50 -5.85 -6.21
CA ALA A 71 2.94 -7.05 -6.91
C ALA A 71 3.02 -6.87 -8.43
N GLU A 72 2.13 -6.09 -9.05
CA GLU A 72 2.26 -5.74 -10.46
C GLU A 72 3.46 -4.83 -10.74
N ILE A 73 3.70 -3.83 -9.89
CA ILE A 73 4.84 -2.91 -10.04
C ILE A 73 6.16 -3.65 -9.86
N THR A 74 6.22 -4.61 -8.95
CA THR A 74 7.44 -5.36 -8.61
C THR A 74 7.55 -6.69 -9.38
N GLU A 75 6.71 -6.87 -10.40
CA GLU A 75 6.60 -8.09 -11.23
C GLU A 75 6.58 -9.40 -10.42
N THR A 76 6.00 -9.33 -9.21
CA THR A 76 5.97 -10.44 -8.28
C THR A 76 4.69 -11.23 -8.49
N SER A 77 4.82 -12.53 -8.78
CA SER A 77 3.65 -13.38 -8.98
C SER A 77 2.70 -13.36 -7.77
N SER A 78 1.41 -13.22 -8.07
CA SER A 78 0.35 -13.21 -7.06
C SER A 78 -0.69 -14.27 -7.42
N GLU A 79 -0.50 -15.48 -6.88
CA GLU A 79 -1.47 -16.56 -7.04
C GLU A 79 -2.77 -16.29 -6.26
N MET A 80 -2.67 -15.49 -5.19
CA MET A 80 -3.80 -15.11 -4.35
C MET A 80 -3.82 -13.61 -4.02
N TYR A 81 -5.00 -13.01 -4.19
CA TYR A 81 -5.33 -11.67 -3.73
C TYR A 81 -5.59 -11.66 -2.21
N CYS A 82 -4.55 -11.75 -1.40
CA CYS A 82 -4.66 -11.85 0.06
C CYS A 82 -3.73 -10.88 0.78
N PHE A 83 -3.85 -10.83 2.10
CA PHE A 83 -2.84 -10.19 2.94
C PHE A 83 -1.47 -10.81 2.69
N ARG A 84 -0.44 -9.98 2.72
CA ARG A 84 0.96 -10.40 2.73
C ARG A 84 1.61 -9.90 4.01
N GLN A 85 2.55 -10.69 4.53
CA GLN A 85 3.27 -10.27 5.73
C GLN A 85 4.02 -8.98 5.41
N PHE A 86 3.96 -7.99 6.29
CA PHE A 86 4.66 -6.72 6.08
C PHE A 86 6.17 -6.92 5.89
N THR A 87 6.74 -7.97 6.48
CA THR A 87 8.15 -8.38 6.27
C THR A 87 8.49 -8.72 4.81
N LYS A 88 7.50 -9.04 3.96
CA LYS A 88 7.66 -9.26 2.52
C LYS A 88 7.79 -7.99 1.70
N LEU A 89 7.57 -6.82 2.30
CA LEU A 89 7.66 -5.55 1.59
C LEU A 89 9.03 -5.35 0.95
N LEU A 90 10.12 -5.54 1.72
CA LEU A 90 11.47 -5.37 1.21
C LEU A 90 11.82 -6.37 0.11
N ASP A 91 11.40 -7.63 0.25
CA ASP A 91 11.63 -8.66 -0.78
C ASP A 91 11.05 -8.20 -2.13
N MET A 92 9.85 -7.60 -2.12
CA MET A 92 9.20 -7.10 -3.33
C MET A 92 9.87 -5.83 -3.87
N LEU A 93 10.21 -4.89 -2.99
CA LEU A 93 10.83 -3.62 -3.40
C LEU A 93 12.23 -3.79 -3.97
N ASN A 94 12.98 -4.79 -3.51
CA ASN A 94 14.31 -5.10 -4.02
C ASN A 94 14.29 -5.69 -5.45
N ASN A 95 13.11 -6.03 -5.99
CA ASN A 95 12.99 -6.42 -7.40
C ASN A 95 12.96 -5.22 -8.36
N ILE A 96 12.85 -3.99 -7.85
CA ILE A 96 12.81 -2.79 -8.68
C ILE A 96 14.24 -2.30 -8.92
N GLU A 97 14.63 -2.21 -10.19
CA GLU A 97 15.92 -1.63 -10.59
C GLU A 97 15.92 -0.11 -10.39
N SER A 98 17.06 0.43 -9.95
CA SER A 98 17.16 1.87 -9.63
C SER A 98 17.03 2.72 -10.88
N GLU A 99 17.48 2.23 -12.02
CA GLU A 99 17.38 2.84 -13.34
C GLU A 99 15.92 3.07 -13.73
N THR A 100 15.06 2.06 -13.53
CA THR A 100 13.61 2.14 -13.82
C THR A 100 12.93 3.28 -13.06
N LEU A 101 13.36 3.56 -11.83
CA LEU A 101 12.81 4.63 -10.99
C LEU A 101 13.21 6.03 -11.46
N GLN A 102 14.30 6.14 -12.23
CA GLN A 102 14.82 7.41 -12.74
C GLN A 102 14.22 7.80 -14.09
N GLU A 103 13.77 6.84 -14.89
CA GLU A 103 13.19 7.05 -16.20
C GLU A 103 11.96 7.98 -16.15
N GLU A 104 11.92 8.97 -17.06
CA GLU A 104 10.88 10.01 -17.09
C GLU A 104 9.48 9.42 -17.34
N GLU A 105 9.40 8.42 -18.24
CA GLU A 105 8.18 7.69 -18.56
C GLU A 105 7.58 6.95 -17.36
N ASN A 106 8.42 6.59 -16.38
CA ASN A 106 7.99 5.86 -15.19
C ASN A 106 7.54 6.77 -14.05
N THR A 107 7.58 8.10 -14.19
CA THR A 107 7.16 9.05 -13.13
C THR A 107 5.80 8.69 -12.52
N LYS A 108 4.83 8.29 -13.35
CA LYS A 108 3.50 7.88 -12.88
C LYS A 108 3.53 6.58 -12.07
N ILE A 109 4.31 5.59 -12.51
CA ILE A 109 4.47 4.32 -11.78
C ILE A 109 5.16 4.58 -10.44
N VAL A 110 6.18 5.43 -10.41
CA VAL A 110 6.87 5.86 -9.19
C VAL A 110 5.89 6.55 -8.23
N TYR A 111 5.02 7.43 -8.75
CA TYR A 111 3.97 8.04 -7.93
C TYR A 111 3.04 6.99 -7.31
N ILE A 112 2.56 6.04 -8.12
CA ILE A 112 1.68 4.96 -7.64
C ILE A 112 2.39 4.14 -6.57
N LEU A 113 3.66 3.76 -6.79
CA LEU A 113 4.48 3.03 -5.82
C LEU A 113 4.53 3.77 -4.48
N VAL A 114 4.80 5.08 -4.51
CA VAL A 114 4.89 5.92 -3.30
C VAL A 114 3.55 5.99 -2.56
N ARG A 115 2.44 6.09 -3.29
CA ARG A 115 1.09 6.07 -2.69
C ARG A 115 0.78 4.71 -2.05
N VAL A 116 1.12 3.61 -2.71
CA VAL A 116 0.95 2.25 -2.19
C VAL A 116 1.81 2.03 -0.94
N LEU A 117 3.08 2.44 -0.98
CA LEU A 117 3.99 2.35 0.16
C LEU A 117 3.48 3.13 1.37
N SER A 118 3.10 4.39 1.14
CA SER A 118 2.55 5.23 2.19
C SER A 118 1.28 4.62 2.80
N TYR A 119 0.40 4.05 1.98
CA TYR A 119 -0.78 3.34 2.48
C TYR A 119 -0.41 2.13 3.34
N LEU A 120 0.45 1.23 2.82
CA LEU A 120 0.81 -0.02 3.50
C LEU A 120 1.57 0.24 4.81
N ILE A 121 2.39 1.27 4.85
CA ILE A 121 3.11 1.70 6.06
C ILE A 121 2.13 2.28 7.08
N ASN A 122 1.27 3.22 6.68
CA ASN A 122 0.31 3.84 7.60
C ASN A 122 -0.67 2.82 8.19
N VAL A 123 -1.23 1.94 7.36
CA VAL A 123 -2.14 0.89 7.84
C VAL A 123 -1.43 -0.08 8.78
N THR A 124 -0.13 -0.33 8.61
CA THR A 124 0.61 -1.26 9.47
C THR A 124 1.09 -0.63 10.77
N LEU A 125 1.53 0.63 10.74
CA LEU A 125 2.24 1.26 11.87
C LEU A 125 1.37 2.18 12.73
N CYS A 126 0.34 2.79 12.13
CA CYS A 126 -0.40 3.91 12.71
C CYS A 126 -1.90 3.62 12.88
N ASP A 127 -2.46 2.71 12.08
CA ASP A 127 -3.90 2.51 12.05
C ASP A 127 -4.39 1.59 13.18
N THR A 128 -4.89 2.21 14.24
CA THR A 128 -5.53 1.54 15.38
C THR A 128 -6.85 0.85 14.99
N GLN A 129 -7.42 1.14 13.82
CA GLN A 129 -8.68 0.55 13.39
C GLN A 129 -8.52 -0.93 12.97
N ASN A 130 -7.29 -1.45 12.87
CA ASN A 130 -7.04 -2.85 12.49
C ASN A 130 -7.28 -3.88 13.59
N GLU A 131 -7.74 -3.47 14.78
CA GLU A 131 -8.03 -4.39 15.88
C GLU A 131 -8.92 -5.57 15.48
N ASP A 132 -9.99 -5.32 14.74
CA ASP A 132 -10.94 -6.37 14.39
C ASP A 132 -10.40 -7.30 13.29
N ILE A 133 -9.59 -6.76 12.38
CA ILE A 133 -8.80 -7.56 11.43
C ILE A 133 -7.80 -8.44 12.18
N ILE A 134 -7.14 -7.92 13.22
CA ILE A 134 -6.21 -8.67 14.07
C ILE A 134 -6.96 -9.77 14.85
N LYS A 135 -8.12 -9.46 15.45
CA LYS A 135 -8.97 -10.42 16.16
C LYS A 135 -9.48 -11.54 15.24
N ALA A 136 -9.70 -11.24 13.96
CA ALA A 136 -10.07 -12.23 12.95
C ALA A 136 -8.91 -13.16 12.51
N GLY A 137 -7.73 -13.05 13.12
CA GLY A 137 -6.60 -13.97 12.91
C GLY A 137 -5.48 -13.43 12.02
N TYR A 138 -5.56 -12.16 11.59
CA TYR A 138 -4.57 -11.57 10.67
C TYR A 138 -3.39 -10.88 11.36
N ARG A 139 -3.18 -11.12 12.67
CA ARG A 139 -2.09 -10.49 13.44
C ARG A 139 -0.71 -10.60 12.79
N MET A 140 -0.41 -11.77 12.21
CA MET A 140 0.91 -12.04 11.64
C MET A 140 1.22 -11.18 10.41
N TYR A 141 0.21 -10.62 9.74
CA TYR A 141 0.41 -9.79 8.55
C TYR A 141 0.90 -8.38 8.89
N PHE A 142 0.54 -7.88 10.08
CA PHE A 142 0.96 -6.57 10.60
C PHE A 142 2.21 -6.64 11.49
N LYS A 143 2.81 -7.83 11.64
CA LYS A 143 3.97 -8.01 12.52
C LYS A 143 5.24 -7.49 11.86
N TYR A 144 6.04 -6.76 12.63
CA TYR A 144 7.37 -6.26 12.24
C TYR A 144 8.33 -6.28 13.42
N THR A 145 9.61 -6.05 13.16
CA THR A 145 10.64 -5.86 14.17
C THR A 145 11.29 -4.50 13.98
N PRO A 146 11.89 -3.88 15.03
CA PRO A 146 12.60 -2.62 14.90
C PRO A 146 13.73 -2.68 13.86
N ALA A 147 14.46 -3.81 13.82
CA ALA A 147 15.51 -4.04 12.83
C ALA A 147 14.95 -4.10 11.40
N PHE A 148 13.76 -4.67 11.20
CA PHE A 148 13.10 -4.65 9.89
C PHE A 148 12.68 -3.24 9.49
N LEU A 149 12.10 -2.46 10.42
CA LEU A 149 11.71 -1.07 10.13
C LEU A 149 12.91 -0.20 9.73
N LYS A 150 14.06 -0.37 10.38
CA LYS A 150 15.30 0.32 9.98
C LYS A 150 15.72 0.01 8.55
N LYS A 151 15.61 -1.25 8.12
CA LYS A 151 15.89 -1.63 6.72
C LYS A 151 14.89 -1.01 5.73
N VAL A 152 13.61 -0.93 6.11
CA VAL A 152 12.60 -0.25 5.28
C VAL A 152 12.91 1.25 5.18
N LEU A 153 13.28 1.88 6.29
CA LEU A 153 13.70 3.28 6.33
C LEU A 153 14.91 3.53 5.43
N GLU A 154 15.97 2.73 5.56
CA GLU A 154 17.17 2.81 4.71
C GLU A 154 16.83 2.66 3.22
N TRP A 155 15.94 1.72 2.88
CA TRP A 155 15.47 1.57 1.50
C TRP A 155 14.73 2.83 1.01
N CYS A 156 13.82 3.39 1.81
CA CYS A 156 13.07 4.58 1.45
C CYS A 156 13.95 5.83 1.34
N GLU A 157 14.98 5.97 2.18
CA GLU A 157 15.96 7.04 2.09
C GLU A 157 16.79 6.94 0.80
N ASN A 158 17.23 5.73 0.45
CA ASN A 158 17.95 5.50 -0.80
C ASN A 158 17.05 5.74 -2.02
N PHE A 159 15.80 5.27 -1.96
CA PHE A 159 14.81 5.54 -2.99
C PHE A 159 14.59 7.05 -3.18
N LYS A 160 14.45 7.82 -2.11
CA LYS A 160 14.35 9.28 -2.18
C LYS A 160 15.58 9.89 -2.85
N LYS A 161 16.79 9.47 -2.45
CA LYS A 161 18.05 9.95 -3.09
C LYS A 161 18.09 9.65 -4.59
N THR A 162 17.58 8.48 -5.01
CA THR A 162 17.45 8.11 -6.42
C THR A 162 16.50 9.04 -7.18
N ILE A 163 15.37 9.43 -6.56
CA ILE A 163 14.44 10.40 -7.15
C ILE A 163 15.03 11.81 -7.19
N ASP A 164 15.70 12.25 -6.12
CA ASP A 164 16.34 13.58 -6.04
C ASP A 164 17.50 13.74 -7.03
N SER A 165 18.21 12.65 -7.35
CA SER A 165 19.33 12.64 -8.29
C SER A 165 18.91 12.63 -9.76
N CYS A 166 17.60 12.50 -10.04
CA CYS A 166 17.09 12.53 -11.41
C CYS A 166 17.44 13.88 -12.07
N PRO A 167 18.03 13.87 -13.28
CA PRO A 167 18.42 15.10 -13.95
C PRO A 167 17.20 15.97 -14.21
N LYS A 168 17.33 17.27 -13.89
CA LYS A 168 16.29 18.26 -14.21
C LYS A 168 16.03 18.24 -15.73
N PRO A 169 14.77 18.12 -16.17
CA PRO A 169 14.47 18.14 -17.59
C PRO A 169 14.90 19.48 -18.18
N LYS A 170 15.41 19.44 -19.42
CA LYS A 170 15.89 20.63 -20.14
C LYS A 170 14.79 21.65 -20.45
N GLN A 171 13.53 21.23 -20.33
CA GLN A 171 12.34 22.08 -20.43
C GLN A 171 11.46 21.81 -19.21
N ILE A 172 10.76 22.83 -18.71
CA ILE A 172 9.80 22.68 -17.60
C ILE A 172 8.64 21.83 -18.13
N GLN A 173 8.67 20.54 -17.84
CA GLN A 173 7.56 19.62 -18.10
C GLN A 173 6.73 19.43 -16.83
N ALA A 174 5.44 19.14 -16.99
CA ALA A 174 4.51 18.87 -15.88
C ALA A 174 5.02 17.76 -14.93
N ASP A 175 5.82 16.84 -15.46
CA ASP A 175 6.37 15.69 -14.72
C ASP A 175 7.44 16.09 -13.69
N TRP A 176 8.11 17.25 -13.84
CA TRP A 176 9.06 17.73 -12.83
C TRP A 176 8.36 18.15 -11.53
N GLY A 177 7.20 18.82 -11.65
CA GLY A 177 6.38 19.17 -10.49
C GLY A 177 5.90 17.93 -9.74
N LEU A 178 5.48 16.89 -10.49
CA LEU A 178 5.10 15.61 -9.92
C LEU A 178 6.25 14.91 -9.19
N ARG A 179 7.48 14.93 -9.74
CA ARG A 179 8.67 14.38 -9.08
C ARG A 179 9.00 15.08 -7.76
N MET A 180 8.90 16.41 -7.70
CA MET A 180 9.08 17.15 -6.45
C MET A 180 8.03 16.73 -5.41
N MET A 181 6.75 16.64 -5.81
CA MET A 181 5.68 16.17 -4.92
C MET A 181 5.92 14.73 -4.44
N ILE A 182 6.46 13.85 -5.30
CA ILE A 182 6.85 12.50 -4.92
C ILE A 182 7.92 12.53 -3.82
N ALA A 183 9.00 13.29 -4.02
CA ALA A 183 10.10 13.37 -3.07
C ALA A 183 9.65 13.92 -1.70
N GLU A 184 8.79 14.95 -1.70
CA GLU A 184 8.18 15.50 -0.49
C GLU A 184 7.27 14.47 0.19
N HIS A 185 6.45 13.74 -0.57
CA HIS A 185 5.58 12.70 -0.02
C HIS A 185 6.39 11.57 0.63
N ILE A 186 7.51 11.15 0.02
CA ILE A 186 8.41 10.15 0.61
C ILE A 186 8.97 10.67 1.95
N SER A 187 9.38 11.93 2.02
CA SER A 187 9.85 12.52 3.28
C SER A 187 8.78 12.53 4.37
N PHE A 188 7.65 13.18 4.11
CA PHE A 188 6.67 13.48 5.17
C PHE A 188 5.79 12.29 5.52
N ASN A 189 5.39 11.47 4.54
CA ASN A 189 4.36 10.44 4.73
C ASN A 189 4.92 9.02 4.76
N ILE A 190 6.24 8.85 4.62
CA ILE A 190 6.91 7.55 4.67
C ILE A 190 8.09 7.59 5.64
N ILE A 191 9.12 8.39 5.35
CA ILE A 191 10.37 8.43 6.14
C ILE A 191 10.08 8.90 7.56
N ASN A 192 9.40 10.04 7.74
CA ASN A 192 9.08 10.56 9.07
C ASN A 192 8.23 9.57 9.88
N VAL A 193 7.23 8.94 9.25
CA VAL A 193 6.36 7.94 9.91
C VAL A 193 7.18 6.74 10.40
N LEU A 194 8.10 6.24 9.58
CA LEU A 194 8.99 5.14 9.94
C LEU A 194 9.93 5.54 11.09
N GLN A 195 10.53 6.72 11.00
CA GLN A 195 11.46 7.24 12.00
C GLN A 195 10.77 7.43 13.35
N ASP A 196 9.62 8.11 13.38
CA ASP A 196 8.80 8.33 14.58
C ASP A 196 8.46 6.99 15.24
N LYS A 197 8.11 5.97 14.44
CA LYS A 197 7.78 4.65 14.97
C LYS A 197 8.99 3.93 15.54
N ILE A 198 10.16 4.02 14.88
CA ILE A 198 11.41 3.43 15.36
C ILE A 198 11.83 4.08 16.69
N ASP A 199 11.70 5.39 16.80
CA ASP A 199 12.06 6.14 18.00
C ASP A 199 11.14 5.79 19.17
N GLN A 200 9.82 5.72 18.95
CA GLN A 200 8.86 5.26 19.95
C GLN A 200 9.19 3.88 20.52
N ILE A 201 9.66 2.93 19.69
CA ILE A 201 10.01 1.58 20.15
C ILE A 201 11.38 1.55 20.86
N SER A 202 12.23 2.54 20.62
CA SER A 202 13.60 2.60 21.16
C SER A 202 13.67 3.30 22.52
N VAL A 203 12.62 4.01 22.95
CA VAL A 203 12.53 4.58 24.30
C VAL A 203 12.16 3.47 25.28
N PRO A 204 13.00 3.14 26.29
CA PRO A 204 12.61 2.19 27.33
C PRO A 204 11.47 2.77 28.17
N ASP A 205 10.44 1.96 28.42
CA ASP A 205 9.35 2.29 29.35
C ASP A 205 9.94 2.50 30.76
N TYR A 206 10.07 3.76 31.16
CA TYR A 206 10.25 4.14 32.56
C TYR A 206 8.86 4.33 33.18
N SER A 207 8.15 3.22 33.40
CA SER A 207 6.89 3.17 34.15
C SER A 207 6.95 2.11 35.23
#